data_AF-A0A7C7HPP3-F1
#
_entry.id   AF-A0A7C7HPP3-F1
#
_cell.length_a   1.000
_cell.length_b   1.000
_cell.length_c   1.000
_cell.angle_alpha   90.00
_cell.angle_beta   90.00
_cell.angle_gamma   90.00
#
_symmetry.space_group_name_H-M   'P 1'
#
loop_
_entity.id
_entity.type
_entity.pdbx_description
1 polymer ?
#
loop_
_entity_poly.entity_id
_entity_poly.type
_entity_poly.pdbx_seq_one_letter_code
_entity_poly.pdbx_strand_id
1 'polypeptide(L)'
;LAGVGPLRVCDFAGVDLWAQVFSNLASEITSTHELSSGVRTLIENGHCGTKSGRGFFDYSGPGVLEEQVTARDRGFLEVLKLFHQRQS
;
A
#
# COMPACT_ATOMS: atom_id res chain seq x y z
N LEU A 1 10.03 0.88 4.14
CA LEU A 1 8.93 0.15 3.48
C LEU A 1 8.91 -1.36 3.78
N ALA A 2 10.06 -2.05 3.89
CA ALA A 2 10.10 -3.52 4.09
C ALA A 2 9.31 -4.08 5.29
N GLY A 3 8.98 -3.28 6.31
CA GLY A 3 8.14 -3.69 7.45
C GLY A 3 6.63 -3.68 7.17
N VAL A 4 6.18 -3.25 5.99
CA VAL A 4 4.78 -3.21 5.58
C VAL A 4 4.61 -4.06 4.34
N GLY A 5 3.65 -4.99 4.36
CA GLY A 5 3.38 -5.86 3.21
C GLY A 5 3.01 -5.05 1.95
N PRO A 6 3.42 -5.50 0.74
CA PRO A 6 3.32 -4.72 -0.49
C PRO A 6 1.88 -4.33 -0.87
N LEU A 7 0.90 -5.21 -0.63
CA LEU A 7 -0.51 -4.90 -0.89
C LEU A 7 -1.04 -3.78 0.01
N ARG A 8 -0.59 -3.76 1.27
CA ARG A 8 -0.95 -2.69 2.21
C ARG A 8 -0.25 -1.38 1.85
N VAL A 9 0.99 -1.45 1.36
CA VAL A 9 1.66 -0.27 0.78
C VAL A 9 0.89 0.26 -0.43
N CYS A 10 0.38 -0.62 -1.29
CA CYS A 10 -0.48 -0.23 -2.41
C CYS A 10 -1.77 0.47 -1.93
N ASP A 11 -2.46 -0.08 -0.92
CA ASP A 11 -3.65 0.55 -0.34
C ASP A 11 -3.36 1.92 0.31
N PHE A 12 -2.18 2.10 0.93
CA PHE A 12 -1.76 3.39 1.46
C PHE A 12 -1.41 4.40 0.37
N ALA A 13 -0.83 3.96 -0.75
CA ALA A 13 -0.52 4.82 -1.89
C ALA A 13 -1.78 5.19 -2.70
N GLY A 14 -2.75 4.29 -2.75
CA GLY A 14 -3.92 4.34 -3.61
C GLY A 14 -3.81 3.34 -4.74
N VAL A 15 -4.77 2.40 -4.82
CA VAL A 15 -4.75 1.29 -5.79
C VAL A 15 -4.84 1.81 -7.24
N ASP A 16 -5.66 2.84 -7.45
CA ASP A 16 -5.83 3.52 -8.73
C ASP A 16 -4.57 4.28 -9.17
N LEU A 17 -3.91 4.98 -8.25
CA LEU A 17 -2.64 5.65 -8.52
C LEU A 17 -1.55 4.62 -8.87
N TRP A 18 -1.50 3.52 -8.11
CA TRP A 18 -0.54 2.44 -8.36
C TRP A 18 -0.77 1.82 -9.74
N ALA A 19 -2.03 1.59 -10.13
CA ALA A 19 -2.38 1.11 -11.45
C ALA A 19 -1.96 2.07 -12.58
N GLN A 20 -2.14 3.38 -12.40
CA GLN A 20 -1.69 4.38 -13.37
C GLN A 20 -0.16 4.35 -13.53
N VAL A 21 0.59 4.29 -12.43
CA VAL A 21 2.06 4.20 -12.47
C VAL A 21 2.51 2.91 -13.14
N PHE A 22 1.86 1.78 -12.83
CA PHE A 22 2.11 0.52 -13.50
C PHE A 22 1.88 0.62 -15.00
N SER A 23 0.75 1.16 -15.46
CA SER A 23 0.47 1.32 -16.89
C SER A 23 1.53 2.14 -17.63
N ASN A 24 2.12 3.14 -16.97
CA ASN A 24 3.20 3.94 -17.55
C ASN A 24 4.51 3.17 -17.69
N LEU A 25 4.82 2.28 -16.74
CA LEU A 25 6.10 1.58 -16.65
C LEU A 25 6.05 0.13 -17.17
N ALA A 26 4.87 -0.42 -17.42
CA ALA A 26 4.69 -1.85 -17.69
C ALA A 26 5.47 -2.33 -18.91
N SER A 27 5.70 -1.46 -19.90
CA SER A 27 6.53 -1.77 -21.07
C SER A 27 8.02 -1.94 -20.75
N GLU A 28 8.49 -1.35 -19.64
CA GLU A 28 9.89 -1.30 -19.25
C GLU A 28 10.24 -2.31 -18.15
N ILE A 29 9.27 -2.70 -17.31
CA ILE A 29 9.54 -3.46 -16.07
C ILE A 29 8.99 -4.89 -16.08
N THR A 30 8.19 -5.26 -17.09
CA THR A 30 7.54 -6.58 -17.12
C THR A 30 7.18 -6.99 -18.54
N SER A 31 7.14 -8.30 -18.79
CA SER A 31 6.56 -8.86 -20.03
C SER A 31 5.03 -8.89 -20.00
N THR A 32 4.43 -8.68 -18.84
CA THR A 32 2.97 -8.64 -18.66
C THR A 32 2.52 -7.19 -18.62
N HIS A 33 2.04 -6.67 -19.75
CA HIS A 33 1.67 -5.25 -19.89
C HIS A 33 0.27 -4.91 -19.34
N GLU A 34 -0.45 -5.89 -18.81
CA GLU A 34 -1.82 -5.72 -18.31
C GLU A 34 -1.89 -5.78 -16.78
N LEU A 35 -2.80 -4.98 -16.22
CA LEU A 35 -3.17 -5.08 -14.81
C LEU A 35 -3.87 -6.41 -14.53
N SER A 36 -3.59 -6.97 -13.35
CA SER A 36 -4.31 -8.14 -12.88
C SER A 36 -5.82 -7.84 -12.78
N SER A 37 -6.64 -8.86 -13.03
CA SER A 37 -8.10 -8.73 -12.95
C SER A 37 -8.56 -8.24 -11.57
N GLY A 38 -7.93 -8.73 -10.50
CA GLY A 38 -8.25 -8.29 -9.14
C GLY A 38 -8.05 -6.79 -8.91
N VAL A 39 -6.96 -6.21 -9.44
CA VAL A 39 -6.72 -4.75 -9.33
C VAL A 39 -7.78 -3.97 -10.11
N ARG A 40 -8.14 -4.43 -11.31
CA ARG A 40 -9.20 -3.81 -12.12
C ARG A 40 -10.54 -3.82 -11.40
N THR A 41 -10.93 -4.98 -10.86
CA THR A 41 -12.17 -5.13 -10.09
C THR A 41 -12.20 -4.23 -8.86
N LEU A 42 -11.09 -4.05 -8.15
CA LEU A 42 -11.04 -3.11 -7.02
C LEU A 42 -11.32 -1.67 -7.47
N ILE A 43 -10.65 -1.22 -8.54
CA ILE A 43 -10.81 0.14 -9.06
C ILE A 43 -12.23 0.37 -9.60
N GLU A 44 -12.79 -0.59 -10.34
CA GLU A 44 -14.16 -0.54 -10.88
C GLU A 44 -15.22 -0.42 -9.78
N ASN A 45 -14.97 -1.03 -8.60
CA ASN A 45 -15.83 -0.93 -7.42
C ASN A 45 -15.54 0.32 -6.54
N GLY A 46 -14.65 1.21 -6.97
CA GLY A 46 -14.24 2.39 -6.20
C GLY A 46 -13.40 2.07 -4.95
N HIS A 47 -12.83 0.86 -4.88
CA HIS A 47 -11.98 0.40 -3.79
C HIS A 47 -10.53 0.81 -4.04
N CYS A 48 -10.27 2.12 -3.94
CA CYS A 48 -8.99 2.76 -4.23
C CYS A 48 -8.03 2.79 -3.03
N GLY A 49 -8.17 1.88 -2.06
CA GLY A 49 -7.30 1.76 -0.89
C GLY A 49 -7.82 2.53 0.33
N THR A 50 -6.90 3.01 1.15
CA THR A 50 -7.23 3.69 2.42
C THR A 50 -8.08 4.93 2.24
N LYS A 51 -7.90 5.67 1.13
CA LYS A 51 -8.68 6.89 0.83
C LYS A 51 -10.17 6.65 0.59
N SER A 52 -10.55 5.42 0.21
CA SER A 52 -11.94 5.00 0.00
C SER A 52 -12.45 4.09 1.11
N GLY A 53 -11.67 3.88 2.18
CA GLY A 53 -12.00 2.93 3.24
C GLY A 53 -11.89 1.47 2.84
N ARG A 54 -11.44 1.14 1.62
CA ARG A 54 -11.25 -0.23 1.13
C ARG A 54 -10.35 -0.29 -0.09
N GLY A 55 -9.46 -1.27 -0.12
CA GLY A 55 -8.69 -1.70 -1.29
C GLY A 55 -8.51 -3.22 -1.24
N PHE A 56 -7.26 -3.67 -1.19
CA PHE A 56 -6.96 -5.08 -0.88
C PHE A 56 -7.44 -5.47 0.54
N PHE A 57 -7.41 -4.53 1.47
CA PHE A 57 -7.95 -4.69 2.82
C PHE A 57 -9.16 -3.78 3.07
N ASP A 58 -9.98 -4.14 4.06
CA ASP A 58 -11.10 -3.33 4.53
C ASP A 58 -10.65 -2.40 5.65
N TYR A 59 -10.93 -1.11 5.51
CA TYR A 59 -10.61 -0.04 6.46
C TYR A 59 -11.86 0.72 6.92
N SER A 60 -13.06 0.25 6.55
CA SER A 60 -14.33 0.96 6.79
C SER A 60 -14.78 0.92 8.25
N GLY A 61 -14.21 0.02 9.05
CA GLY A 61 -14.49 -0.08 10.47
C GLY A 61 -13.95 1.14 11.25
N PRO A 62 -14.68 1.63 12.28
CA PRO A 62 -14.21 2.73 13.12
C PRO A 62 -12.85 2.39 13.76
N GLY A 63 -11.86 3.28 13.60
CA GLY A 63 -10.54 3.13 14.22
C GLY A 63 -9.59 2.16 13.50
N VAL A 64 -10.08 1.40 12.50
CA VAL A 64 -9.27 0.37 11.81
C VAL A 64 -8.12 1.03 11.05
N LEU A 65 -8.38 2.10 10.29
CA LEU A 65 -7.32 2.79 9.54
C LEU A 65 -6.28 3.40 10.49
N GLU A 66 -6.74 4.05 11.56
CA GLU A 66 -5.90 4.68 12.57
C GLU A 66 -4.97 3.67 13.26
N GLU A 67 -5.48 2.48 13.58
CA GLU A 67 -4.68 1.39 14.14
C GLU A 67 -3.59 0.95 13.17
N GLN A 68 -3.94 0.76 11.89
CA GLN A 68 -2.97 0.32 10.86
C GLN A 68 -1.89 1.38 10.60
N VAL A 69 -2.26 2.67 10.60
CA VAL A 69 -1.30 3.78 10.50
C VAL A 69 -0.38 3.82 11.73
N THR A 70 -0.95 3.71 12.92
CA THR A 70 -0.19 3.71 14.18
C THR A 70 0.80 2.56 14.26
N ALA A 71 0.36 1.35 13.88
CA ALA A 71 1.22 0.16 13.86
C ALA A 71 2.38 0.31 12.87
N ARG A 72 2.11 0.83 11.68
CA ARG A 72 3.14 1.14 10.66
C ARG A 72 4.16 2.13 11.22
N ASP A 73 3.70 3.25 11.74
CA ASP A 73 4.56 4.35 12.18
C ASP A 73 5.42 3.91 13.37
N ARG A 74 4.84 3.16 14.32
CA ARG A 74 5.59 2.51 15.39
C ARG A 74 6.69 1.60 14.85
N GLY A 75 6.37 0.74 13.88
CA GLY A 75 7.35 -0.14 13.25
C GLY A 75 8.51 0.62 12.61
N PHE A 76 8.23 1.74 11.93
CA PHE A 76 9.28 2.60 11.35
C PHE A 76 10.16 3.25 12.43
N LEU A 77 9.57 3.72 13.52
CA LEU A 77 10.32 4.30 14.64
C LEU A 77 11.20 3.26 15.33
N GLU A 78 10.75 2.02 15.52
CA GLU A 78 11.58 0.96 16.11
C GLU A 78 12.78 0.62 15.23
N VAL A 79 12.58 0.49 13.92
CA VAL A 79 13.69 0.31 12.98
C VAL A 79 14.67 1.49 13.03
N LEU A 80 14.17 2.73 13.11
CA LEU A 80 15.00 3.92 13.22
C LEU A 80 15.85 3.93 14.51
N LYS A 81 15.27 3.54 15.65
CA LYS A 81 15.99 3.43 16.94
C LYS A 81 17.13 2.41 16.85
N LEU A 82 16.89 1.26 16.23
CA LEU A 82 17.92 0.22 16.05
C LEU A 82 19.10 0.73 15.20
N PHE A 83 18.85 1.55 14.19
CA PHE A 83 19.93 2.14 13.40
C PHE A 83 20.75 3.16 14.19
N HIS A 84 20.13 3.97 15.04
CA HIS A 84 20.85 4.95 15.87
C HIS A 84 21.64 4.29 17.00
N GLN A 85 21.11 3.24 17.63
CA GLN A 85 21.81 2.50 18.70
C GLN A 85 23.07 1.75 18.21
N ARG A 86 23.17 1.42 16.92
CA ARG A 86 24.37 0.80 16.34
C ARG A 86 25.46 1.80 15.95
N GLN A 87 25.18 3.11 16.03
CA GLN A 87 26.14 4.17 15.69
C GLN A 87 26.76 4.84 16.94
N SER A 88 26.33 4.44 18.15
CA SER A 88 26.93 4.81 19.44
C SER A 88 27.73 3.66 20.02
#